data_AF-A0A7X3NRZ8-F1
#
_entry.id   AF-A0A7X3NRZ8-F1
#
_cell.length_a   1.000
_cell.length_b   1.000
_cell.length_c   1.000
_cell.angle_alpha   90.00
_cell.angle_beta   90.00
_cell.angle_gamma   90.00
#
_symmetry.space_group_name_H-M   'P 1'
#
loop_
_entity.id
_entity.type
_entity.pdbx_description
1 polymer ?
#
loop_
_entity_poly.entity_id
_entity_poly.type
_entity_poly.pdbx_seq_one_letter_code
_entity_poly.pdbx_strand_id
1 'polypeptide(L)'
;LKIDAKEDLPILPLANSEEVQVGQFAIAIGNPFQLNYTVTIGTVSGKGRSFLRDIGIIRYQDFIQTDAWINTGNSGGPLLNIHGEVIGINSLIRRADNTPATGAVRAGAGFAISSNLVEKIGTQLIANGRIIRGFLGIRMEEVRRGIRIEAVYKNMPAHLSGLKRGDIIIKYNGQKVEDTDKFKMWVADSQVGKQSKITVLRNGHERMFNVTIAEMPALQAGRSVETNSVAWRRLGLSVRKLEKGDFERYTYLTDEDQGIIVDMVKEKSPIPRGTLIIAVNGQKINTVQEFEALLQKQQQELEQLILDVKSSHGKEKITMQLKP
;
A
#
# COMPACT_ATOMS: atom_id res chain seq x y z
N LEU A 1 -13.37 -10.06 -9.34
CA LEU A 1 -14.13 -11.34 -9.42
C LEU A 1 -15.33 -11.08 -10.30
N LYS A 2 -15.73 -12.05 -11.13
CA LYS A 2 -16.96 -12.01 -11.93
C LYS A 2 -17.61 -13.38 -11.82
N ILE A 3 -18.92 -13.41 -11.57
CA ILE A 3 -19.71 -14.65 -11.54
C ILE A 3 -20.53 -14.67 -12.83
N ASP A 4 -20.39 -15.72 -13.62
CA ASP A 4 -21.20 -15.92 -14.82
C ASP A 4 -22.48 -16.67 -14.42
N ALA A 5 -23.55 -15.92 -14.14
CA ALA A 5 -24.87 -16.45 -13.82
C ALA A 5 -25.79 -16.42 -15.04
N LYS A 6 -26.73 -17.36 -15.11
CA LYS A 6 -27.75 -17.41 -16.18
C LYS A 6 -28.86 -16.38 -16.00
N GLU A 7 -29.04 -15.91 -14.77
CA GLU A 7 -30.10 -14.99 -14.35
C GLU A 7 -29.48 -13.90 -13.47
N ASP A 8 -30.19 -12.79 -13.32
CA ASP A 8 -29.77 -11.69 -12.46
C ASP A 8 -29.73 -12.15 -10.99
N LEU A 9 -28.59 -11.91 -10.36
CA LEU A 9 -28.40 -12.23 -8.95
C LEU A 9 -28.98 -11.12 -8.06
N PRO A 10 -29.56 -11.46 -6.90
CA PRO A 10 -29.98 -10.44 -5.94
C PRO A 10 -28.78 -9.61 -5.47
N ILE A 11 -28.99 -8.29 -5.36
CA ILE A 11 -27.97 -7.34 -4.91
C ILE A 11 -28.42 -6.61 -3.65
N LEU A 12 -27.46 -6.17 -2.85
CA LEU A 12 -27.69 -5.25 -1.75
C LEU A 12 -27.42 -3.81 -2.23
N PRO A 13 -28.27 -2.84 -1.85
CA PRO A 13 -27.99 -1.43 -2.12
C PRO A 13 -26.77 -0.95 -1.32
N LEU A 14 -25.96 -0.06 -1.90
CA LEU A 14 -24.91 0.65 -1.18
C LEU A 14 -25.51 1.92 -0.56
N ALA A 15 -25.27 2.14 0.73
CA ALA A 15 -25.57 3.40 1.40
C ALA A 15 -24.41 4.39 1.25
N ASN A 16 -24.68 5.68 1.41
CA ASN A 16 -23.64 6.70 1.53
C ASN A 16 -22.96 6.59 2.90
N SER A 17 -21.73 6.09 2.95
CA SER A 17 -21.00 5.91 4.22
C SER A 17 -20.68 7.23 4.94
N GLU A 18 -20.72 8.38 4.26
CA GLU A 18 -20.54 9.70 4.88
C GLU A 18 -21.70 10.06 5.81
N GLU A 19 -22.91 9.56 5.54
CA GLU A 19 -24.12 9.85 6.33
C GLU A 19 -24.26 8.95 7.57
N VAL A 20 -23.49 7.85 7.62
CA VAL A 20 -23.45 6.94 8.77
C VAL A 20 -23.01 7.68 10.02
N GLN A 21 -23.61 7.39 11.17
CA GLN A 21 -23.30 8.03 12.44
C GLN A 21 -22.83 7.02 13.48
N VAL A 22 -21.89 7.45 14.33
CA VAL A 22 -21.47 6.68 15.50
C VAL A 22 -22.68 6.45 16.41
N GLY A 23 -22.86 5.23 16.89
CA GLY A 23 -24.00 4.79 17.71
C GLY A 23 -25.13 4.14 16.91
N GLN A 24 -25.15 4.25 15.57
CA GLN A 24 -26.12 3.51 14.75
C GLN A 24 -25.84 2.01 14.82
N PHE A 25 -26.89 1.19 14.74
CA PHE A 25 -26.73 -0.26 14.65
C PHE A 25 -25.99 -0.67 13.38
N ALA A 26 -25.15 -1.69 13.52
CA ALA A 26 -24.39 -2.28 12.44
C ALA A 26 -24.57 -3.80 12.47
N ILE A 27 -24.89 -4.39 11.32
CA ILE A 27 -25.16 -5.82 11.17
C ILE A 27 -24.07 -6.41 10.27
N ALA A 28 -23.20 -7.25 10.82
CA ALA A 28 -22.15 -7.91 10.07
C ALA A 28 -22.62 -9.30 9.61
N ILE A 29 -22.45 -9.59 8.32
CA ILE A 29 -22.76 -10.89 7.74
C ILE A 29 -21.50 -11.49 7.13
N GLY A 30 -21.30 -12.79 7.34
CA GLY A 30 -20.16 -13.52 6.78
C GLY A 30 -20.30 -15.02 6.94
N ASN A 31 -19.23 -15.76 6.66
CA ASN A 31 -19.17 -17.21 6.89
C ASN A 31 -17.99 -17.58 7.82
N PRO A 32 -17.98 -17.08 9.06
CA PRO A 32 -16.96 -17.47 10.03
C PRO A 32 -17.07 -18.96 10.35
N PHE A 33 -15.92 -19.63 10.49
CA PHE A 33 -15.82 -21.05 10.83
C PHE A 33 -16.58 -22.01 9.88
N GLN A 34 -16.94 -21.56 8.67
CA GLN A 34 -17.64 -22.36 7.64
C GLN A 34 -19.03 -22.85 8.09
N LEU A 35 -19.71 -22.09 8.95
CA LEU A 35 -21.01 -22.46 9.54
C LEU A 35 -22.23 -22.19 8.65
N ASN A 36 -22.07 -22.05 7.33
CA ASN A 36 -23.14 -21.70 6.39
C ASN A 36 -23.87 -20.40 6.77
N TYR A 37 -23.10 -19.31 6.82
CA TYR A 37 -23.50 -17.94 7.13
C TYR A 37 -23.71 -17.66 8.63
N THR A 38 -23.32 -16.46 9.06
CA THR A 38 -23.49 -15.97 10.43
C THR A 38 -23.80 -14.49 10.38
N VAL A 39 -24.73 -14.07 11.23
CA VAL A 39 -25.11 -12.67 11.43
C VAL A 39 -24.71 -12.27 12.84
N THR A 40 -24.05 -11.12 12.97
CA THR A 40 -23.74 -10.51 14.26
C THR A 40 -24.17 -9.06 14.25
N ILE A 41 -24.64 -8.55 15.39
CA ILE A 41 -25.13 -7.18 15.53
C ILE A 41 -24.28 -6.46 16.55
N GLY A 42 -23.97 -5.20 16.25
CA GLY A 42 -23.37 -4.25 17.15
C GLY A 42 -23.74 -2.85 16.71
N THR A 43 -22.80 -1.92 16.86
CA THR A 43 -22.95 -0.51 16.56
C THR A 43 -21.77 -0.02 15.75
N VAL A 44 -21.94 1.11 15.07
CA VAL A 44 -20.84 1.91 14.55
C VAL A 44 -20.15 2.58 15.74
N SER A 45 -18.94 2.14 16.06
CA SER A 45 -18.15 2.68 17.19
C SER A 45 -17.20 3.80 16.78
N GLY A 46 -17.02 4.03 15.48
CA GLY A 46 -16.15 5.09 14.95
C GLY A 46 -16.14 5.15 13.43
N LYS A 47 -15.74 6.29 12.87
CA LYS A 47 -15.61 6.53 11.43
C LYS A 47 -14.27 7.14 11.08
N GLY A 48 -13.91 7.11 9.79
CA GLY A 48 -12.68 7.70 9.28
C GLY A 48 -11.43 7.11 9.91
N ARG A 49 -11.50 5.85 10.35
CA ARG A 49 -10.36 5.19 10.99
C ARG A 49 -9.35 4.83 9.90
N SER A 50 -8.12 5.25 10.10
CA SER A 50 -6.98 4.96 9.24
C SER A 50 -5.81 4.47 10.09
N PHE A 51 -4.74 3.99 9.45
CA PHE A 51 -3.50 3.53 10.10
C PHE A 51 -3.67 2.44 11.16
N LEU A 52 -4.66 1.56 11.00
CA LEU A 52 -4.95 0.50 11.97
C LEU A 52 -3.89 -0.62 11.99
N ARG A 53 -2.88 -0.51 11.12
CA ARG A 53 -1.78 -1.44 10.91
C ARG A 53 -0.65 -0.72 10.16
N ASP A 54 0.59 -0.78 10.66
CA ASP A 54 1.84 -0.49 9.91
C ASP A 54 2.12 -1.55 8.83
N ILE A 55 1.06 -2.06 8.23
CA ILE A 55 1.12 -2.97 7.11
C ILE A 55 1.14 -2.05 5.90
N GLY A 56 2.34 -1.84 5.33
CA GLY A 56 2.60 -1.01 4.16
C GLY A 56 1.84 -1.40 2.86
N ILE A 57 0.81 -2.25 2.98
CA ILE A 57 -0.08 -2.79 1.96
C ILE A 57 -1.34 -1.91 1.80
N ILE A 58 -1.84 -1.25 2.85
CA ILE A 58 -3.07 -0.44 2.78
C ILE A 58 -2.74 1.03 3.08
N ARG A 59 -2.28 1.77 2.07
CA ARG A 59 -1.94 3.21 2.21
C ARG A 59 -3.15 4.15 2.11
N TYR A 60 -4.31 3.63 1.69
CA TYR A 60 -5.57 4.38 1.57
C TYR A 60 -6.61 3.65 2.40
N GLN A 61 -6.79 4.12 3.64
CA GLN A 61 -7.66 3.50 4.63
C GLN A 61 -8.79 4.46 4.95
N ASP A 62 -10.02 3.99 4.80
CA ASP A 62 -11.21 4.63 5.36
C ASP A 62 -12.07 3.51 5.95
N PHE A 63 -11.91 3.30 7.26
CA PHE A 63 -12.63 2.25 7.98
C PHE A 63 -13.73 2.82 8.85
N ILE A 64 -14.87 2.14 8.81
CA ILE A 64 -15.91 2.16 9.84
C ILE A 64 -15.50 1.16 10.91
N GLN A 65 -15.40 1.62 12.15
CA GLN A 65 -15.20 0.77 13.31
C GLN A 65 -16.54 0.28 13.85
N THR A 66 -16.62 -0.99 14.23
CA THR A 66 -17.80 -1.59 14.86
C THR A 66 -17.41 -2.51 16.00
N ASP A 67 -18.32 -2.67 16.96
CA ASP A 67 -18.26 -3.70 18.00
C ASP A 67 -19.13 -4.92 17.67
N ALA A 68 -19.77 -4.96 16.49
CA ALA A 68 -20.33 -6.18 15.92
C ALA A 68 -19.23 -7.25 15.84
N TRP A 69 -19.59 -8.50 16.16
CA TRP A 69 -18.60 -9.56 16.26
C TRP A 69 -18.09 -9.96 14.88
N ILE A 70 -16.87 -9.52 14.56
CA ILE A 70 -16.14 -9.90 13.35
C ILE A 70 -15.05 -10.92 13.72
N ASN A 71 -15.02 -12.04 12.99
CA ASN A 71 -13.98 -13.08 13.03
C ASN A 71 -13.47 -13.39 11.62
N THR A 72 -12.39 -14.16 11.51
CA THR A 72 -11.98 -14.80 10.25
C THR A 72 -13.17 -15.51 9.58
N GLY A 73 -13.36 -15.25 8.29
CA GLY A 73 -14.52 -15.70 7.50
C GLY A 73 -15.65 -14.66 7.38
N ASN A 74 -15.62 -13.57 8.16
CA ASN A 74 -16.44 -12.39 7.85
C ASN A 74 -15.79 -11.47 6.83
N SER A 75 -14.46 -11.53 6.67
CA SER A 75 -13.73 -10.71 5.70
C SER A 75 -14.30 -10.87 4.29
N GLY A 76 -14.63 -9.74 3.64
CA GLY A 76 -15.28 -9.68 2.33
C GLY A 76 -16.81 -9.67 2.38
N GLY A 77 -17.42 -10.02 3.51
CA GLY A 77 -18.87 -9.90 3.74
C GLY A 77 -19.30 -8.48 4.12
N PRO A 78 -20.60 -8.15 4.02
CA PRO A 78 -21.10 -6.80 4.22
C PRO A 78 -21.26 -6.44 5.71
N LEU A 79 -21.11 -5.15 5.99
CA LEU A 79 -21.61 -4.47 7.18
C LEU A 79 -22.83 -3.64 6.75
N LEU A 80 -23.99 -3.92 7.32
CA LEU A 80 -25.27 -3.31 6.95
C LEU A 80 -25.78 -2.36 8.03
N ASN A 81 -26.55 -1.36 7.61
CA ASN A 81 -27.44 -0.62 8.51
C ASN A 81 -28.77 -1.37 8.72
N ILE A 82 -29.68 -0.79 9.52
CA ILE A 82 -30.99 -1.39 9.82
C ILE A 82 -31.96 -1.45 8.62
N HIS A 83 -31.64 -0.76 7.53
CA HIS A 83 -32.41 -0.77 6.28
C HIS A 83 -31.92 -1.86 5.31
N GLY A 84 -30.89 -2.63 5.68
CA GLY A 84 -30.29 -3.65 4.81
C GLY A 84 -29.35 -3.08 3.75
N GLU A 85 -28.94 -1.82 3.88
CA GLU A 85 -28.02 -1.18 2.96
C GLU A 85 -26.58 -1.36 3.43
N VAL A 86 -25.66 -1.58 2.49
CA VAL A 86 -24.24 -1.78 2.78
C VAL A 86 -23.60 -0.45 3.14
N ILE A 87 -23.15 -0.34 4.39
CA ILE A 87 -22.38 0.81 4.88
C ILE A 87 -20.87 0.55 4.81
N GLY A 88 -20.44 -0.70 4.70
CA GLY A 88 -19.05 -1.07 4.46
C GLY A 88 -18.84 -2.56 4.25
N ILE A 89 -17.58 -2.95 3.99
CA ILE A 89 -17.16 -4.34 3.79
C ILE A 89 -16.21 -4.78 4.90
N ASN A 90 -16.63 -5.79 5.68
CA ASN A 90 -15.87 -6.35 6.79
C ASN A 90 -14.49 -6.76 6.32
N SER A 91 -13.44 -6.28 6.99
CA SER A 91 -12.07 -6.41 6.47
C SER A 91 -11.07 -6.83 7.53
N LEU A 92 -11.09 -6.18 8.69
CA LEU A 92 -10.04 -6.33 9.70
C LEU A 92 -10.62 -6.42 11.11
N ILE A 93 -9.84 -7.01 12.00
CA ILE A 93 -10.01 -6.90 13.44
C ILE A 93 -8.70 -6.41 14.06
N ARG A 94 -8.79 -5.52 15.05
CA ARG A 94 -7.64 -5.12 15.87
C ARG A 94 -7.81 -5.69 17.27
N ARG A 95 -6.83 -6.49 17.68
CA ARG A 95 -6.77 -7.07 19.03
C ARG A 95 -6.08 -6.08 19.97
N ALA A 96 -6.44 -6.12 21.26
CA ALA A 96 -5.86 -5.25 22.28
C ALA A 96 -4.36 -5.52 22.53
N ASP A 97 -3.89 -6.73 22.22
CA ASP A 97 -2.50 -7.18 22.40
C ASP A 97 -1.64 -7.04 21.12
N ASN A 98 -2.18 -6.45 20.05
CA ASN A 98 -1.54 -6.34 18.73
C ASN A 98 -1.10 -7.68 18.09
N THR A 99 -1.60 -8.83 18.54
CA THR A 99 -1.21 -10.13 17.97
C THR A 99 -2.02 -10.51 16.72
N PRO A 100 -1.44 -11.29 15.78
CA PRO A 100 -2.18 -11.89 14.67
C PRO A 100 -3.34 -12.76 15.18
N ALA A 101 -4.48 -12.71 14.50
CA ALA A 101 -5.69 -13.39 14.95
C ALA A 101 -5.64 -14.92 14.71
N THR A 102 -4.85 -15.67 15.49
CA THR A 102 -4.73 -17.13 15.39
C THR A 102 -5.59 -17.90 16.41
N GLY A 103 -6.30 -17.21 17.30
CA GLY A 103 -7.20 -17.82 18.31
C GLY A 103 -8.54 -17.09 18.45
N ALA A 104 -9.55 -17.74 19.05
CA ALA A 104 -10.87 -17.17 19.33
C ALA A 104 -10.82 -16.28 20.59
N VAL A 105 -10.54 -14.98 20.40
CA VAL A 105 -10.55 -13.97 21.48
C VAL A 105 -11.32 -12.78 20.96
N ARG A 106 -12.22 -12.23 21.80
CA ARG A 106 -12.96 -11.00 21.51
C ARG A 106 -11.98 -9.87 21.20
N ALA A 107 -11.79 -9.58 19.92
CA ALA A 107 -11.09 -8.38 19.49
C ALA A 107 -12.07 -7.22 19.66
N GLY A 108 -11.79 -6.29 20.58
CA GLY A 108 -12.72 -5.22 20.95
C GLY A 108 -13.02 -4.18 19.85
N ALA A 109 -12.48 -4.34 18.63
CA ALA A 109 -12.74 -3.46 17.50
C ALA A 109 -12.67 -4.21 16.15
N GLY A 110 -13.82 -4.32 15.49
CA GLY A 110 -13.95 -4.73 14.10
C GLY A 110 -13.88 -3.53 13.16
N PHE A 111 -13.46 -3.75 11.92
CA PHE A 111 -13.30 -2.70 10.91
C PHE A 111 -13.80 -3.13 9.54
N ALA A 112 -14.63 -2.28 8.94
CA ALA A 112 -15.15 -2.43 7.59
C ALA A 112 -14.69 -1.26 6.70
N ILE A 113 -14.25 -1.54 5.48
CA ILE A 113 -13.93 -0.49 4.49
C ILE A 113 -15.23 0.21 4.12
N SER A 114 -15.26 1.53 4.14
CA SER A 114 -16.49 2.31 3.86
C SER A 114 -17.08 2.00 2.48
N SER A 115 -18.41 1.99 2.37
CA SER A 115 -19.10 1.72 1.09
C SER A 115 -18.71 2.69 -0.02
N ASN A 116 -18.50 3.97 0.29
CA ASN A 116 -18.05 4.94 -0.71
C ASN A 116 -16.65 4.62 -1.25
N LEU A 117 -15.73 4.17 -0.39
CA LEU A 117 -14.41 3.73 -0.85
C LEU A 117 -14.50 2.45 -1.68
N VAL A 118 -15.38 1.52 -1.29
CA VAL A 118 -15.65 0.28 -2.04
C VAL A 118 -16.20 0.60 -3.43
N GLU A 119 -17.19 1.49 -3.53
CA GLU A 119 -17.77 1.91 -4.81
C GLU A 119 -16.71 2.57 -5.71
N LYS A 120 -15.96 3.53 -5.16
CA LYS A 120 -14.90 4.23 -5.88
C LYS A 120 -13.85 3.29 -6.47
N ILE A 121 -13.41 2.30 -5.69
CA ILE A 121 -12.39 1.34 -6.10
C ILE A 121 -12.99 0.27 -7.02
N GLY A 122 -14.19 -0.22 -6.71
CA GLY A 122 -14.93 -1.20 -7.49
C GLY A 122 -15.17 -0.73 -8.91
N THR A 123 -15.67 0.50 -9.09
CA THR A 123 -15.90 1.10 -10.41
C THR A 123 -14.61 1.17 -11.23
N GLN A 124 -13.48 1.54 -10.62
CA GLN A 124 -12.20 1.54 -11.33
C GLN A 124 -11.72 0.15 -11.73
N LEU A 125 -11.88 -0.84 -10.85
CA LEU A 125 -11.50 -2.22 -11.13
C LEU A 125 -12.37 -2.83 -12.23
N ILE A 126 -13.66 -2.53 -12.25
CA ILE A 126 -14.59 -2.97 -13.31
C ILE A 126 -14.23 -2.32 -14.64
N ALA A 127 -13.99 -0.99 -14.65
CA ALA A 127 -13.74 -0.25 -15.88
C ALA A 127 -12.33 -0.53 -16.48
N ASN A 128 -11.30 -0.61 -15.63
CA ASN A 128 -9.90 -0.58 -16.07
C ASN A 128 -9.12 -1.87 -15.75
N GLY A 129 -9.71 -2.81 -14.99
CA GLY A 129 -9.00 -3.98 -14.46
C GLY A 129 -7.89 -3.66 -13.45
N ARG A 130 -7.73 -2.38 -13.07
CA ARG A 130 -6.70 -1.89 -12.16
C ARG A 130 -7.11 -0.56 -11.55
N ILE A 131 -6.52 -0.25 -10.39
CA ILE A 131 -6.67 1.06 -9.74
C ILE A 131 -5.61 1.99 -10.31
N ILE A 132 -6.03 3.19 -10.71
CA ILE A 132 -5.13 4.25 -11.21
C ILE A 132 -5.03 5.30 -10.11
N ARG A 133 -3.80 5.65 -9.72
CA ARG A 133 -3.55 6.66 -8.68
C ARG A 133 -2.68 7.78 -9.21
N GLY A 134 -2.98 9.00 -8.80
CA GLY A 134 -2.11 10.15 -9.05
C GLY A 134 -0.80 10.07 -8.27
N PHE A 135 0.24 10.69 -8.83
CA PHE A 135 1.58 10.69 -8.27
C PHE A 135 2.32 11.99 -8.57
N LEU A 136 3.08 12.46 -7.59
CA LEU A 136 3.92 13.66 -7.71
C LEU A 136 5.40 13.36 -7.92
N GLY A 137 5.89 12.20 -7.48
CA GLY A 137 7.32 11.89 -7.54
C GLY A 137 8.16 12.66 -6.52
N ILE A 138 7.75 12.66 -5.24
CA ILE A 138 8.51 13.27 -4.15
C ILE A 138 8.68 12.31 -2.97
N ARG A 139 9.76 12.51 -2.21
CA ARG A 139 9.89 12.05 -0.83
C ARG A 139 9.61 13.23 0.08
N MET A 140 8.90 12.99 1.17
CA MET A 140 8.40 14.05 2.03
C MET A 140 8.45 13.69 3.50
N GLU A 141 8.45 14.71 4.33
CA GLU A 141 8.48 14.65 5.78
C GLU A 141 7.52 15.70 6.36
N GLU A 142 6.78 15.32 7.40
CA GLU A 142 5.91 16.26 8.09
C GLU A 142 6.71 17.25 8.93
N VAL A 143 6.33 18.53 8.88
CA VAL A 143 6.95 19.59 9.69
C VAL A 143 5.88 20.52 10.24
N ARG A 144 6.21 21.30 11.29
CA ARG A 144 5.26 22.20 11.98
C ARG A 144 4.43 23.13 11.06
N ARG A 145 4.95 23.47 9.88
CA ARG A 145 4.35 24.42 8.94
C ARG A 145 3.79 23.78 7.67
N GLY A 146 3.70 22.45 7.59
CA GLY A 146 3.22 21.72 6.41
C GLY A 146 4.07 20.49 6.09
N ILE A 147 4.24 20.18 4.81
CA ILE A 147 4.99 19.00 4.37
C ILE A 147 6.27 19.42 3.66
N ARG A 148 7.43 19.08 4.22
CA ARG A 148 8.73 19.36 3.61
C ARG A 148 9.06 18.33 2.54
N ILE A 149 9.50 18.80 1.37
CA ILE A 149 10.01 17.95 0.30
C ILE A 149 11.47 17.58 0.60
N GLU A 150 11.71 16.31 0.91
CA GLU A 150 13.03 15.74 1.18
C GLU A 150 13.77 15.29 -0.08
N ALA A 151 13.02 14.88 -1.11
CA ALA A 151 13.58 14.58 -2.41
C ALA A 151 12.55 14.80 -3.51
N VAL A 152 13.02 15.13 -4.70
CA VAL A 152 12.22 15.22 -5.91
C VAL A 152 12.83 14.24 -6.91
N TYR A 153 12.02 13.28 -7.39
CA TYR A 153 12.49 12.30 -8.35
C TYR A 153 12.59 12.92 -9.74
N LYS A 154 13.72 12.71 -10.42
CA LYS A 154 14.00 13.28 -11.75
C LYS A 154 12.95 12.83 -12.76
N ASN A 155 12.61 13.71 -13.69
CA ASN A 155 11.61 13.50 -14.76
C ASN A 155 10.19 13.13 -14.28
N MET A 156 9.90 13.29 -12.99
CA MET A 156 8.57 13.08 -12.43
C MET A 156 7.82 14.42 -12.30
N PRO A 157 6.49 14.43 -12.07
CA PRO A 157 5.67 15.64 -12.08
C PRO A 157 6.22 16.80 -11.26
N ALA A 158 6.61 16.57 -10.01
CA ALA A 158 7.16 17.61 -9.15
C ALA A 158 8.46 18.21 -9.72
N HIS A 159 9.34 17.38 -10.29
CA HIS A 159 10.57 17.84 -10.93
C HIS A 159 10.27 18.71 -12.14
N LEU A 160 9.40 18.23 -13.04
CA LEU A 160 9.04 18.91 -14.28
C LEU A 160 8.34 20.25 -14.01
N SER A 161 7.61 20.35 -12.90
CA SER A 161 6.95 21.59 -12.48
C SER A 161 7.83 22.53 -11.65
N GLY A 162 9.09 22.17 -11.37
CA GLY A 162 10.04 23.04 -10.68
C GLY A 162 9.90 23.08 -9.15
N LEU A 163 9.20 22.11 -8.55
CA LEU A 163 9.29 21.85 -7.10
C LEU A 163 10.71 21.37 -6.77
N LYS A 164 11.19 21.72 -5.57
CA LYS A 164 12.56 21.45 -5.15
C LYS A 164 12.60 20.88 -3.74
N ARG A 165 13.70 20.17 -3.45
CA ARG A 165 14.04 19.80 -2.07
C ARG A 165 14.09 21.05 -1.19
N GLY A 166 13.51 20.96 0.01
CA GLY A 166 13.43 22.05 0.98
C GLY A 166 12.17 22.91 0.86
N ASP A 167 11.40 22.80 -0.22
CA ASP A 167 10.06 23.40 -0.29
C ASP A 167 9.16 22.81 0.80
N ILE A 168 8.35 23.66 1.44
CA ILE A 168 7.33 23.22 2.40
C ILE A 168 5.96 23.41 1.76
N ILE A 169 5.28 22.33 1.40
CA ILE A 169 3.92 22.35 0.86
C ILE A 169 2.96 22.78 1.96
N ILE A 170 2.17 23.82 1.68
CA ILE A 170 1.20 24.41 2.61
C ILE A 170 -0.24 24.36 2.10
N LYS A 171 -0.46 24.27 0.78
CA LYS A 171 -1.80 24.10 0.18
C LYS A 171 -1.77 23.18 -1.03
N TYR A 172 -2.85 22.42 -1.20
CA TYR A 172 -3.13 21.58 -2.37
C TYR A 172 -4.52 21.91 -2.91
N ASN A 173 -4.61 22.35 -4.16
CA ASN A 173 -5.86 22.83 -4.79
C ASN A 173 -6.63 23.84 -3.93
N GLY A 174 -5.90 24.74 -3.26
CA GLY A 174 -6.45 25.76 -2.37
C GLY A 174 -6.74 25.29 -0.93
N GLN A 175 -6.78 23.98 -0.69
CA GLN A 175 -7.00 23.42 0.65
C GLN A 175 -5.69 23.40 1.45
N LYS A 176 -5.75 23.81 2.71
CA LYS A 176 -4.59 23.81 3.61
C LYS A 176 -4.12 22.37 3.88
N VAL A 177 -2.82 22.16 3.80
CA VAL A 177 -2.17 20.89 4.06
C VAL A 177 -1.59 20.93 5.46
N GLU A 178 -2.12 20.10 6.36
CA GLU A 178 -1.66 19.99 7.76
C GLU A 178 -1.17 18.58 8.09
N ASP A 179 -1.57 17.59 7.30
CA ASP A 179 -1.38 16.17 7.56
C ASP A 179 -0.81 15.51 6.29
N THR A 180 0.29 14.79 6.45
CA THR A 180 1.01 14.15 5.33
C THR A 180 0.17 13.07 4.65
N ASP A 181 -0.65 12.36 5.40
CA ASP A 181 -1.46 11.26 4.91
C ASP A 181 -2.69 11.74 4.16
N LYS A 182 -3.36 12.78 4.68
CA LYS A 182 -4.43 13.45 3.94
C LYS A 182 -3.92 13.99 2.61
N PHE A 183 -2.72 14.57 2.59
CA PHE A 183 -2.08 15.01 1.36
C PHE A 183 -1.79 13.86 0.39
N LYS A 184 -1.25 12.72 0.87
CA LYS A 184 -1.06 11.51 0.04
C LYS A 184 -2.38 11.05 -0.60
N MET A 185 -3.48 11.07 0.16
CA MET A 185 -4.81 10.71 -0.35
C MET A 185 -5.26 11.66 -1.45
N TRP A 186 -5.16 12.97 -1.24
CA TRP A 186 -5.51 13.97 -2.26
C TRP A 186 -4.72 13.82 -3.56
N VAL A 187 -3.42 13.57 -3.45
CA VAL A 187 -2.57 13.34 -4.63
C VAL A 187 -2.98 12.07 -5.36
N ALA A 188 -3.25 10.99 -4.63
CA ALA A 188 -3.63 9.71 -5.23
C ALA A 188 -5.01 9.75 -5.90
N ASP A 189 -5.92 10.53 -5.35
CA ASP A 189 -7.28 10.73 -5.85
C ASP A 189 -7.34 11.72 -7.01
N SER A 190 -6.25 12.45 -7.27
CA SER A 190 -6.21 13.40 -8.36
C SER A 190 -6.17 12.70 -9.71
N GLN A 191 -6.92 13.28 -10.65
CA GLN A 191 -7.01 12.74 -11.99
C GLN A 191 -5.66 12.83 -12.72
N VAL A 192 -5.18 11.67 -13.17
CA VAL A 192 -3.95 11.58 -13.99
C VAL A 192 -4.11 12.41 -15.27
N GLY A 193 -3.05 13.13 -15.64
CA GLY A 193 -3.00 14.04 -16.78
C GLY A 193 -3.55 15.44 -16.51
N LYS A 194 -4.23 15.68 -15.37
CA LYS A 194 -4.72 17.00 -15.00
C LYS A 194 -3.74 17.77 -14.11
N GLN A 195 -3.85 19.09 -14.15
CA GLN A 195 -3.06 19.98 -13.30
C GLN A 195 -3.69 20.09 -11.91
N SER A 196 -2.85 19.94 -10.88
CA SER A 196 -3.16 20.32 -9.51
C SER A 196 -2.30 21.51 -9.09
N LYS A 197 -2.89 22.45 -8.36
CA LYS A 197 -2.24 23.66 -7.86
C LYS A 197 -1.62 23.39 -6.50
N ILE A 198 -0.30 23.49 -6.39
CA ILE A 198 0.45 23.28 -5.15
C ILE A 198 1.05 24.61 -4.70
N THR A 199 0.74 25.03 -3.48
CA THR A 199 1.37 26.21 -2.87
C THR A 199 2.40 25.75 -1.86
N VAL A 200 3.61 26.28 -1.96
CA VAL A 200 4.73 25.95 -1.08
C VAL A 200 5.35 27.22 -0.47
N LEU A 201 5.99 27.08 0.67
CA LEU A 201 6.95 28.06 1.19
C LEU A 201 8.34 27.69 0.71
N ARG A 202 8.98 28.61 -0.03
CA ARG A 202 10.38 28.50 -0.46
C ARG A 202 11.12 29.74 0.01
N ASN A 203 12.16 29.56 0.84
CA ASN A 203 12.92 30.65 1.45
C ASN A 203 12.02 31.67 2.19
N GLY A 204 10.98 31.18 2.86
CA GLY A 204 10.03 32.02 3.61
C GLY A 204 8.90 32.65 2.79
N HIS A 205 8.94 32.60 1.45
CA HIS A 205 7.91 33.19 0.58
C HIS A 205 6.99 32.12 -0.01
N GLU A 206 5.69 32.44 -0.11
CA GLU A 206 4.73 31.59 -0.82
C GLU A 206 5.03 31.58 -2.33
N ARG A 207 5.03 30.38 -2.91
CA ARG A 207 5.11 30.17 -4.35
C ARG A 207 4.08 29.14 -4.77
N MET A 208 3.54 29.32 -5.96
CA MET A 208 2.50 28.46 -6.51
C MET A 208 3.03 27.74 -7.74
N PHE A 209 2.76 26.44 -7.82
CA PHE A 209 3.17 25.57 -8.91
C PHE A 209 1.94 24.84 -9.44
N ASN A 210 1.78 24.82 -10.76
CA ASN A 210 0.81 23.96 -11.43
C ASN A 210 1.53 22.66 -11.81
N VAL A 211 1.08 21.55 -11.22
CA VAL A 211 1.71 20.24 -11.39
C VAL A 211 0.77 19.31 -12.13
N THR A 212 1.18 18.85 -13.30
CA THR A 212 0.45 17.82 -14.05
C THR A 212 0.64 16.48 -13.37
N ILE A 213 -0.42 15.95 -12.75
CA ILE A 213 -0.36 14.69 -12.01
C ILE A 213 -0.14 13.53 -12.96
N ALA A 214 0.89 12.73 -12.73
CA ALA A 214 1.13 11.50 -13.50
C ALA A 214 0.53 10.29 -12.78
N GLU A 215 0.44 9.17 -13.48
CA GLU A 215 0.09 7.91 -12.86
C GLU A 215 1.21 7.44 -11.92
N MET A 216 0.84 6.91 -10.76
CA MET A 216 1.76 6.24 -9.85
C MET A 216 2.35 5.00 -10.51
N PRO A 217 3.68 4.88 -10.61
CA PRO A 217 4.31 3.68 -11.14
C PRO A 217 3.81 2.43 -10.41
N ALA A 218 3.54 1.35 -11.16
CA ALA A 218 2.84 0.14 -10.69
C ALA A 218 3.42 -0.46 -9.38
N LEU A 219 4.70 -0.28 -9.15
CA LEU A 219 5.47 -0.77 -8.01
C LEU A 219 5.30 0.06 -6.72
N GLN A 220 4.70 1.25 -6.80
CA GLN A 220 4.33 2.08 -5.65
C GLN A 220 2.83 2.01 -5.36
N ALA A 221 2.02 1.72 -6.38
CA ALA A 221 0.56 1.62 -6.34
C ALA A 221 0.03 0.39 -5.57
N GLY A 222 0.86 -0.34 -4.83
CA GLY A 222 0.36 -1.41 -3.96
C GLY A 222 -0.29 -2.56 -4.72
N ARG A 223 0.14 -2.81 -5.95
CA ARG A 223 0.02 -4.16 -6.49
C ARG A 223 1.07 -5.01 -5.77
N SER A 224 0.66 -5.61 -4.65
CA SER A 224 0.90 -7.05 -4.53
C SER A 224 0.12 -7.69 -5.68
N VAL A 225 0.69 -7.63 -6.89
CA VAL A 225 0.57 -8.81 -7.73
C VAL A 225 1.06 -9.92 -6.81
N GLU A 226 0.37 -11.05 -6.79
CA GLU A 226 0.99 -12.33 -6.50
C GLU A 226 2.16 -12.52 -7.48
N THR A 227 3.20 -11.69 -7.36
CA THR A 227 4.53 -12.15 -7.65
C THR A 227 4.74 -13.21 -6.60
N ASN A 228 5.23 -14.35 -7.02
CA ASN A 228 5.79 -15.39 -6.16
C ASN A 228 6.98 -14.78 -5.39
N SER A 229 6.73 -13.77 -4.54
CA SER A 229 7.72 -13.06 -3.77
C SER A 229 8.00 -13.94 -2.57
N VAL A 230 9.13 -14.64 -2.63
CA VAL A 230 9.54 -15.51 -1.54
C VAL A 230 10.12 -14.63 -0.44
N ALA A 231 9.43 -14.62 0.71
CA ALA A 231 9.88 -13.89 1.88
C ALA A 231 11.03 -14.65 2.55
N TRP A 232 12.25 -14.16 2.39
CA TRP A 232 13.44 -14.76 2.99
C TRP A 232 13.58 -14.29 4.43
N ARG A 233 12.89 -14.99 5.34
CA ARG A 233 12.85 -14.65 6.77
C ARG A 233 14.23 -14.44 7.39
N ARG A 234 15.25 -15.20 6.97
CA ARG A 234 16.64 -15.06 7.46
C ARG A 234 17.32 -13.78 6.99
N LEU A 235 17.06 -13.36 5.75
CA LEU A 235 17.64 -12.13 5.19
C LEU A 235 16.82 -10.89 5.52
N GLY A 236 15.58 -11.07 5.98
CA GLY A 236 14.65 -9.99 6.22
C GLY A 236 14.20 -9.28 4.94
N LEU A 237 14.17 -9.97 3.79
CA LEU A 237 13.88 -9.36 2.49
C LEU A 237 12.69 -10.00 1.79
N SER A 238 11.98 -9.21 0.98
CA SER A 238 11.22 -9.70 -0.16
C SER A 238 11.85 -9.19 -1.45
N VAL A 239 11.90 -10.07 -2.45
CA VAL A 239 12.47 -9.79 -3.76
C VAL A 239 11.45 -10.08 -4.85
N ARG A 240 11.58 -9.40 -5.98
CA ARG A 240 10.75 -9.62 -7.17
C ARG A 240 11.57 -9.41 -8.44
N LYS A 241 11.01 -9.81 -9.58
CA LYS A 241 11.60 -9.53 -10.89
C LYS A 241 11.74 -8.02 -11.11
N LEU A 242 12.82 -7.62 -11.78
CA LEU A 242 13.00 -6.26 -12.29
C LEU A 242 11.97 -5.97 -13.39
N GLU A 243 11.27 -4.84 -13.29
CA GLU A 243 10.23 -4.42 -14.24
C GLU A 243 10.57 -3.08 -14.89
N LYS A 244 9.93 -2.75 -16.02
CA LYS A 244 10.19 -1.48 -16.74
C LYS A 244 10.06 -0.23 -15.85
N GLY A 245 9.11 -0.24 -14.92
CA GLY A 245 8.92 0.87 -13.98
C GLY A 245 10.06 1.06 -12.97
N ASP A 246 10.96 0.08 -12.82
CA ASP A 246 12.13 0.21 -11.94
C ASP A 246 13.20 1.13 -12.52
N PHE A 247 13.40 1.13 -13.84
CA PHE A 247 14.39 1.98 -14.50
C PHE A 247 14.04 3.47 -14.37
N GLU A 248 12.74 3.80 -14.36
CA GLU A 248 12.26 5.16 -14.10
C GLU A 248 12.36 5.54 -12.61
N ARG A 249 12.19 4.55 -11.72
CA ARG A 249 12.16 4.77 -10.27
C ARG A 249 13.56 4.91 -9.67
N TYR A 250 14.52 4.13 -10.14
CA TYR A 250 15.86 4.03 -9.59
C TYR A 250 16.86 4.53 -10.63
N THR A 251 17.29 5.79 -10.48
CA THR A 251 18.13 6.50 -11.47
C THR A 251 19.51 5.89 -11.70
N TYR A 252 19.92 4.93 -10.87
CA TYR A 252 21.16 4.18 -11.02
C TYR A 252 20.98 2.90 -11.85
N LEU A 253 19.75 2.55 -12.23
CA LEU A 253 19.45 1.43 -13.10
C LEU A 253 19.42 1.87 -14.58
N THR A 254 19.82 0.97 -15.47
CA THR A 254 19.76 1.14 -16.93
C THR A 254 19.06 -0.07 -17.55
N ASP A 255 18.54 0.06 -18.77
CA ASP A 255 17.84 -1.03 -19.48
C ASP A 255 18.73 -2.28 -19.71
N GLU A 256 20.05 -2.13 -19.55
CA GLU A 256 21.04 -3.22 -19.61
C GLU A 256 21.14 -4.03 -18.31
N ASP A 257 20.67 -3.47 -17.19
CA ASP A 257 20.73 -4.16 -15.90
C ASP A 257 19.77 -5.36 -15.87
N GLN A 258 20.28 -6.48 -15.39
CA GLN A 258 19.55 -7.72 -15.21
C GLN A 258 19.70 -8.21 -13.78
N GLY A 259 18.66 -8.82 -13.24
CA GLY A 259 18.61 -9.26 -11.85
C GLY A 259 17.21 -9.25 -11.25
N ILE A 260 17.16 -9.33 -9.94
CA ILE A 260 15.95 -9.16 -9.14
C ILE A 260 16.09 -7.96 -8.22
N ILE A 261 14.99 -7.31 -7.88
CA ILE A 261 15.02 -6.10 -7.06
C ILE A 261 14.41 -6.33 -5.68
N VAL A 262 15.05 -5.75 -4.67
CA VAL A 262 14.57 -5.78 -3.29
C VAL A 262 13.32 -4.90 -3.17
N ASP A 263 12.17 -5.52 -2.89
CA ASP A 263 10.89 -4.82 -2.81
C ASP A 263 10.53 -4.40 -1.39
N MET A 264 10.77 -5.24 -0.39
CA MET A 264 10.57 -4.89 1.02
C MET A 264 11.73 -5.36 1.88
N VAL A 265 11.97 -4.62 2.95
CA VAL A 265 13.01 -4.89 3.95
C VAL A 265 12.34 -4.92 5.32
N LYS A 266 12.53 -5.99 6.07
CA LYS A 266 12.24 -6.11 7.50
C LYS A 266 13.44 -5.60 8.30
N GLU A 267 13.24 -5.24 9.57
CA GLU A 267 14.17 -4.51 10.47
C GLU A 267 15.57 -5.12 10.74
N LYS A 268 16.05 -6.08 9.94
CA LYS A 268 17.35 -6.75 10.14
C LYS A 268 18.20 -6.91 8.88
N SER A 269 17.77 -6.39 7.72
CA SER A 269 18.58 -6.52 6.50
C SER A 269 19.51 -5.33 6.30
N PRO A 270 20.81 -5.55 6.00
CA PRO A 270 21.71 -4.47 5.61
C PRO A 270 21.43 -3.97 4.18
N ILE A 271 20.51 -4.61 3.45
CA ILE A 271 20.26 -4.34 2.03
C ILE A 271 19.05 -3.40 1.91
N PRO A 272 19.23 -2.17 1.38
CA PRO A 272 18.13 -1.23 1.22
C PRO A 272 17.09 -1.71 0.21
N ARG A 273 15.86 -1.18 0.36
CA ARG A 273 14.82 -1.32 -0.67
C ARG A 273 15.28 -0.68 -1.98
N GLY A 274 15.02 -1.36 -3.09
CA GLY A 274 15.39 -0.91 -4.44
C GLY A 274 16.74 -1.42 -4.93
N THR A 275 17.55 -2.01 -4.04
CA THR A 275 18.81 -2.64 -4.45
C THR A 275 18.54 -3.76 -5.45
N LEU A 276 19.25 -3.71 -6.58
CA LEU A 276 19.26 -4.78 -7.58
C LEU A 276 20.26 -5.85 -7.14
N ILE A 277 19.80 -7.09 -6.99
CA ILE A 277 20.65 -8.26 -6.78
C ILE A 277 20.94 -8.87 -8.15
N ILE A 278 22.22 -8.88 -8.51
CA ILE A 278 22.73 -9.31 -9.82
C ILE A 278 23.20 -10.76 -9.76
N ALA A 279 23.87 -11.15 -8.67
CA ALA A 279 24.41 -12.49 -8.49
C ALA A 279 24.43 -12.92 -7.04
N VAL A 280 24.41 -14.24 -6.83
CA VAL A 280 24.59 -14.91 -5.53
C VAL A 280 25.82 -15.81 -5.61
N ASN A 281 26.81 -15.58 -4.76
CA ASN A 281 28.08 -16.31 -4.73
C ASN A 281 28.73 -16.43 -6.12
N GLY A 282 28.71 -15.33 -6.88
CA GLY A 282 29.26 -15.24 -8.23
C GLY A 282 28.38 -15.84 -9.34
N GLN A 283 27.23 -16.43 -9.02
CA GLN A 283 26.29 -16.96 -10.01
C GLN A 283 25.21 -15.92 -10.32
N LYS A 284 25.17 -15.45 -11.58
CA LYS A 284 24.19 -14.47 -12.05
C LYS A 284 22.77 -15.01 -11.94
N ILE A 285 21.84 -14.13 -11.60
CA ILE A 285 20.42 -14.42 -11.50
C ILE A 285 19.63 -13.41 -12.32
N ASN A 286 18.50 -13.84 -12.87
CA ASN A 286 17.53 -12.99 -13.58
C ASN A 286 16.09 -13.22 -13.10
N THR A 287 15.84 -14.31 -12.36
CA THR A 287 14.52 -14.68 -11.86
C THR A 287 14.53 -14.92 -10.35
N VAL A 288 13.35 -14.81 -9.73
CA VAL A 288 13.19 -15.10 -8.29
C VAL A 288 13.41 -16.59 -8.02
N GLN A 289 13.06 -17.46 -8.98
CA GLN A 289 13.25 -18.90 -8.90
C GLN A 289 14.73 -19.29 -8.91
N GLU A 290 15.56 -18.66 -9.75
CA GLU A 290 17.01 -18.86 -9.74
C GLU A 290 17.62 -18.44 -8.40
N PHE A 291 17.22 -17.27 -7.89
CA PHE A 291 17.65 -16.81 -6.57
C PHE A 291 17.28 -17.79 -5.46
N GLU A 292 16.05 -18.30 -5.47
CA GLU A 292 15.58 -19.31 -4.54
C GLU A 292 16.38 -20.61 -4.64
N ALA A 293 16.58 -21.14 -5.84
CA ALA A 293 17.33 -22.37 -6.07
C ALA A 293 18.77 -22.26 -5.55
N LEU A 294 19.42 -21.12 -5.77
CA LEU A 294 20.77 -20.87 -5.26
C LEU A 294 20.81 -20.80 -3.73
N LEU A 295 19.84 -20.13 -3.11
CA LEU A 295 19.77 -20.07 -1.64
C LEU A 295 19.47 -21.45 -1.03
N GLN A 296 18.59 -22.26 -1.63
CA GLN A 296 18.26 -23.61 -1.16
C GLN A 296 19.44 -24.58 -1.30
N LYS A 297 20.11 -24.58 -2.47
CA LYS A 297 21.31 -25.40 -2.71
C LYS A 297 22.43 -25.09 -1.71
N GLN A 298 22.50 -23.84 -1.26
CA GLN A 298 23.54 -23.36 -0.36
C GLN A 298 23.18 -23.46 1.13
N GLN A 299 21.92 -23.72 1.45
CA GLN A 299 21.42 -23.83 2.82
C GLN A 299 22.00 -25.04 3.57
N GLN A 300 22.55 -26.03 2.86
CA GLN A 300 23.13 -27.24 3.44
C GLN A 300 24.63 -27.12 3.78
N GLU A 301 25.37 -26.14 3.23
CA GLU A 301 26.85 -26.14 3.35
C GLU A 301 27.51 -24.79 3.67
N LEU A 302 26.84 -23.62 3.54
CA LEU A 302 27.53 -22.33 3.64
C LEU A 302 27.25 -21.53 4.91
N GLU A 303 28.33 -21.08 5.56
CA GLU A 303 28.33 -20.10 6.66
C GLU A 303 28.10 -18.67 6.16
N GLN A 304 28.37 -18.42 4.87
CA GLN A 304 28.39 -17.08 4.25
C GLN A 304 27.63 -17.03 2.92
N LEU A 305 26.96 -15.91 2.69
CA LEU A 305 26.26 -15.55 1.46
C LEU A 305 26.87 -14.26 0.90
N ILE A 306 27.37 -14.28 -0.32
CA ILE A 306 27.89 -13.10 -1.01
C ILE A 306 26.88 -12.69 -2.09
N LEU A 307 26.44 -11.44 -2.05
CA LEU A 307 25.52 -10.87 -3.01
C LEU A 307 26.24 -9.78 -3.80
N ASP A 308 26.29 -9.93 -5.13
CA ASP A 308 26.70 -8.84 -6.01
C ASP A 308 25.47 -7.96 -6.24
N VAL A 309 25.52 -6.71 -5.80
CA VAL A 309 24.37 -5.81 -5.84
C VAL A 309 24.70 -4.48 -6.53
N LYS A 310 23.67 -3.79 -6.98
CA LYS A 310 23.73 -2.42 -7.49
C LYS A 310 22.71 -1.56 -6.76
N SER A 311 23.17 -0.46 -6.17
CA SER A 311 22.35 0.51 -5.45
C SER A 311 22.69 1.94 -5.90
N SER A 312 22.13 2.96 -5.22
CA SER A 312 22.51 4.36 -5.45
C SER A 312 23.98 4.65 -5.14
N HIS A 313 24.65 3.77 -4.40
CA HIS A 313 26.08 3.87 -4.06
C HIS A 313 27.00 3.18 -5.09
N GLY A 314 26.45 2.60 -6.16
CA GLY A 314 27.18 1.88 -7.19
C GLY A 314 27.03 0.37 -7.07
N LYS A 315 27.97 -0.37 -7.68
CA LYS A 315 28.05 -1.83 -7.58
C LYS A 315 28.92 -2.20 -6.39
N GLU A 316 28.41 -3.09 -5.54
CA GLU A 316 29.10 -3.54 -4.34
C GLU A 316 28.85 -5.04 -4.11
N LYS A 317 29.71 -5.66 -3.30
CA LYS A 317 29.50 -7.02 -2.81
C LYS A 317 29.11 -6.96 -1.35
N ILE A 318 27.98 -7.56 -1.01
CA ILE A 318 27.48 -7.65 0.36
C ILE A 318 27.68 -9.09 0.84
N THR A 319 28.49 -9.26 1.88
CA THR A 319 28.67 -10.56 2.54
C THR A 319 27.78 -10.64 3.77
N MET A 320 26.97 -11.68 3.88
CA MET A 320 26.08 -11.93 4.99
C MET A 320 26.43 -13.27 5.64
N GLN A 321 26.52 -13.29 6.98
CA GLN A 321 26.66 -14.53 7.73
C GLN A 321 25.28 -15.17 7.90
N LEU A 322 25.16 -16.47 7.61
CA LEU A 322 23.88 -17.21 7.68
C LEU A 322 23.73 -18.01 8.99
N LYS A 323 24.81 -18.19 9.76
CA LYS A 323 24.79 -18.71 11.14
C LYS A 323 24.79 -17.53 12.14
N PRO A 324 24.11 -17.69 13.30
CA PRO A 324 24.03 -16.66 14.35
C PRO A 324 25.39 -16.33 14.96
#